data_AF-A0AA41G0D1-F1
#
_entry.id   AF-A0AA41G0D1-F1
#
_cell.length_a   1.000
_cell.length_b   1.000
_cell.length_c   1.000
_cell.angle_alpha   90.00
_cell.angle_beta   90.00
_cell.angle_gamma   90.00
#
_symmetry.space_group_name_H-M   'P 1'
#
loop_
_entity.id
_entity.type
_entity.pdbx_description
1 polymer ?
#
loop_
_entity_poly.entity_id
_entity_poly.type
_entity_poly.pdbx_seq_one_letter_code
_entity_poly.pdbx_strand_id
1 'polypeptide(L)' 'MCAGSTDADKTFVLRTATSAMADCTFCGRPVEAHDPLYLSETPGGEPTSQFCNYGCLSAHVDAADLATGSACEWSPEQ' A
#
# COMPACT_ATOMS: atom_id res chain seq x y z
N MET A 1 -27.20 28.00 37.70
CA MET A 1 -26.07 27.11 38.05
C MET A 1 -25.91 26.15 36.88
N CYS A 2 -24.95 26.40 35.99
CA CYS A 2 -24.64 25.51 34.87
C CYS A 2 -23.15 25.21 34.96
N ALA A 3 -22.77 23.96 35.20
CA ALA A 3 -21.39 23.50 35.10
C ALA A 3 -21.36 22.39 34.06
N GLY A 4 -20.61 22.65 32.98
CA GLY A 4 -20.56 21.82 31.78
C GLY A 4 -19.85 20.49 32.01
N SER A 5 -20.37 19.48 31.34
CA SER A 5 -19.75 18.17 31.20
C SER A 5 -18.49 18.32 30.34
N THR A 6 -17.31 18.24 30.93
CA THR A 6 -16.05 18.07 30.19
C THR A 6 -15.91 16.61 29.81
N ASP A 7 -16.21 16.34 28.54
CA ASP A 7 -15.91 15.10 27.83
C ASP A 7 -14.37 15.00 27.67
N ALA A 8 -13.72 14.35 28.64
CA ALA A 8 -12.27 14.18 28.72
C ALA A 8 -11.83 12.75 28.37
N ASP A 9 -12.62 12.03 27.56
CA ASP A 9 -12.18 10.77 26.94
C ASP A 9 -12.18 10.91 25.41
N LYS A 10 -11.19 11.67 24.93
CA LYS A 10 -10.70 11.54 23.56
C LYS A 10 -9.39 10.79 23.59
N THR A 11 -9.42 9.57 24.13
CA THR A 11 -8.38 8.59 23.82
C THR A 11 -8.58 8.21 22.36
N PHE A 12 -8.00 9.02 21.46
CA PHE A 12 -7.79 8.64 20.08
C PHE A 12 -6.89 7.41 20.10
N VAL A 13 -7.53 6.24 20.16
CA VAL A 13 -6.89 4.96 19.90
C VAL A 13 -6.45 5.00 18.44
N LEU A 14 -5.27 5.58 18.19
CA LEU A 14 -4.47 5.19 17.04
C LEU A 14 -4.35 3.68 17.16
N ARG A 15 -5.15 2.96 16.37
CA ARG A 15 -4.83 1.60 16.00
C ARG A 15 -3.42 1.70 15.44
N THR A 16 -2.43 1.28 16.22
CA THR A 16 -1.15 0.89 15.68
C THR A 16 -1.48 -0.27 14.75
N ALA A 17 -1.69 0.06 13.47
CA ALA A 17 -1.70 -0.94 12.43
C ALA A 17 -0.39 -1.69 12.61
N THR A 18 -0.48 -2.97 12.96
CA THR A 18 0.67 -3.85 13.05
C THR A 18 1.13 -4.06 11.62
N SER A 19 1.89 -3.09 11.11
CA SER A 19 2.38 -3.02 9.74
C SER A 19 3.50 -4.05 9.60
N ALA A 20 3.12 -5.31 9.32
CA ALA A 20 4.07 -6.36 9.00
C ALA A 20 4.76 -6.12 7.65
N MET A 21 4.24 -5.19 6.83
CA MET A 21 4.96 -4.54 5.76
C MET A 21 4.75 -3.04 5.95
N ALA A 22 5.66 -2.33 6.61
CA ALA A 22 5.71 -0.86 6.55
C ALA A 22 6.64 -0.40 5.41
N ASP A 23 7.58 -1.25 5.02
CA ASP A 23 8.62 -0.89 4.07
C ASP A 23 8.21 -1.15 2.62
N CYS A 24 8.63 -0.28 1.72
CA CYS A 24 8.44 -0.42 0.30
C CYS A 24 9.20 -1.64 -0.22
N THR A 25 8.51 -2.51 -0.96
CA THR A 25 9.08 -3.70 -1.60
C THR A 25 10.26 -3.37 -2.52
N PHE A 26 10.27 -2.18 -3.14
CA PHE A 26 11.35 -1.76 -4.04
C PHE A 26 12.52 -1.08 -3.32
N CYS A 27 12.26 0.00 -2.56
CA CYS A 27 13.32 0.86 -2.03
C CYS A 27 13.61 0.66 -0.53
N GLY A 28 12.83 -0.17 0.17
CA GLY A 28 13.01 -0.47 1.60
C GLY A 28 12.71 0.68 2.56
N ARG A 29 12.11 1.77 2.10
CA ARG A 29 11.71 2.92 2.94
C ARG A 29 10.28 2.76 3.43
N PRO A 30 9.92 3.34 4.59
CA PRO A 30 8.55 3.32 5.09
C PRO A 30 7.59 3.98 4.09
N VAL A 31 6.52 3.28 3.72
CA VAL A 31 5.57 3.73 2.70
C VAL A 31 4.63 4.81 3.21
N GLU A 32 4.42 4.89 4.53
CA GLU A 32 3.49 5.82 5.19
C GLU A 32 3.93 7.29 5.10
N ALA A 33 5.19 7.54 4.71
CA ALA A 33 5.71 8.88 4.45
C ALA A 33 5.32 9.45 3.07
N HIS A 34 4.56 8.69 2.28
CA HIS A 34 4.27 8.97 0.87
C HIS A 34 2.78 8.70 0.55
N ASP A 35 2.47 8.45 -0.74
CA ASP A 35 1.16 8.06 -1.24
C ASP A 35 1.18 6.56 -1.58
N PRO A 36 1.04 5.67 -0.58
CA PRO A 36 1.35 4.26 -0.73
C PRO A 36 0.37 3.52 -1.65
N LEU A 37 0.91 2.58 -2.42
CA LEU A 37 0.15 1.59 -3.18
C LEU A 37 0.29 0.23 -2.52
N TYR A 38 -0.84 -0.48 -2.33
CA TYR A 38 -0.90 -1.82 -1.77
C TYR A 38 -1.43 -2.77 -2.84
N LEU A 39 -0.65 -3.79 -3.19
CA LEU A 39 -1.00 -4.77 -4.22
C LEU A 39 -1.24 -6.13 -3.57
N SER A 40 -2.37 -6.74 -3.91
CA SER A 40 -2.73 -8.10 -3.53
C SER A 40 -2.73 -8.98 -4.77
N GLU A 41 -2.13 -10.16 -4.68
CA GLU A 41 -2.17 -11.16 -5.77
C GLU A 41 -3.56 -11.77 -5.96
N THR A 42 -4.41 -11.69 -4.93
CA THR A 42 -5.80 -12.15 -4.98
C THR A 42 -6.76 -10.98 -4.76
N PRO A 43 -7.86 -10.89 -5.54
CA PRO A 43 -8.88 -9.87 -5.33
C PRO A 43 -9.46 -9.96 -3.91
N GLY A 44 -9.36 -8.87 -3.16
CA GLY A 44 -9.82 -8.80 -1.76
C GLY A 44 -8.93 -9.51 -0.74
N GLY A 45 -7.77 -10.03 -1.15
CA GLY A 45 -6.76 -10.57 -0.24
C GLY A 45 -5.93 -9.49 0.44
N GLU A 46 -5.20 -9.88 1.48
CA GLU A 46 -4.20 -9.01 2.12
C GLU A 46 -3.09 -8.62 1.12
N PRO A 47 -2.55 -7.39 1.19
CA PRO A 47 -1.46 -6.97 0.32
C PRO A 47 -0.23 -7.87 0.47
N THR A 48 0.28 -8.37 -0.65
CA THR A 48 1.54 -9.14 -0.71
C THR A 48 2.74 -8.25 -0.99
N SER A 49 2.50 -7.05 -1.51
CA SER A 49 3.53 -6.05 -1.81
C SER A 49 3.00 -4.64 -1.64
N GLN A 50 3.92 -3.70 -1.43
CA GLN A 50 3.59 -2.30 -1.26
C GLN A 50 4.69 -1.37 -1.72
N PHE A 51 4.29 -0.18 -2.16
CA PHE A 51 5.20 0.77 -2.80
C PHE A 51 4.95 2.18 -2.29
N CYS A 52 6.01 2.97 -2.14
CA CYS A 52 5.89 4.37 -1.72
C CYS A 52 4.99 5.20 -2.65
N ASN A 53 4.98 4.87 -3.94
CA ASN A 53 4.19 5.51 -5.00
C ASN A 53 4.36 4.73 -6.32
N TYR A 54 3.70 5.20 -7.39
CA TYR A 54 3.80 4.62 -8.74
C TYR A 54 5.24 4.55 -9.28
N GLY A 55 6.15 5.45 -8.88
CA GLY A 55 7.54 5.41 -9.32
C GLY A 55 8.28 4.17 -8.81
N CYS A 56 8.12 3.84 -7.52
CA CYS A 56 8.71 2.63 -6.95
C CYS A 56 8.07 1.35 -7.52
N LEU A 57 6.76 1.37 -7.81
CA LEU A 57 6.09 0.26 -8.49
C LEU A 57 6.64 0.06 -9.91
N SER A 58 6.74 1.13 -10.71
CA SER A 58 7.28 1.06 -12.07
C SER A 58 8.69 0.51 -12.09
N ALA A 59 9.56 1.01 -11.21
CA ALA A 59 10.94 0.57 -11.14
C ALA A 59 11.05 -0.91 -10.69
N HIS A 60 10.13 -1.39 -9.86
CA HIS A 60 10.05 -2.81 -9.50
C HIS A 60 9.63 -3.68 -10.70
N VAL A 61 8.58 -3.26 -11.42
CA VAL A 61 8.11 -3.94 -12.63
C VAL A 61 9.23 -4.07 -13.66
N ASP A 62 9.98 -2.99 -13.89
CA ASP A 62 11.11 -2.97 -14.83
C ASP A 62 12.26 -3.86 -14.34
N ALA A 63 12.65 -3.75 -13.06
CA ALA A 63 13.79 -4.49 -12.50
C ALA A 63 13.54 -6.00 -12.43
N ALA A 64 12.30 -6.42 -12.24
CA ALA A 64 11.89 -7.83 -12.17
C ALA A 64 11.29 -8.36 -13.49
N ASP A 65 11.29 -7.55 -14.55
CA ASP A 65 10.76 -7.90 -15.87
C ASP A 65 9.30 -8.39 -15.84
N LEU A 66 8.49 -7.85 -14.91
CA LEU A 66 7.12 -8.33 -14.65
C LEU A 66 6.14 -7.98 -15.78
N ALA A 67 6.50 -7.02 -16.63
CA ALA A 67 5.71 -6.65 -17.80
C ALA A 67 5.94 -7.58 -19.00
N THR A 68 7.00 -8.40 -18.99
CA THR A 68 7.35 -9.24 -20.13
C THR A 68 6.41 -10.42 -20.24
N GLY A 69 5.76 -10.54 -21.40
CA GLY A 69 4.74 -11.56 -21.63
C GLY A 69 3.44 -11.33 -20.85
N SER A 70 3.33 -10.23 -20.09
CA SER A 70 2.09 -9.85 -19.43
C SER A 70 1.18 -9.17 -20.44
N ALA A 71 0.12 -9.87 -20.85
CA ALA A 71 -0.98 -9.29 -21.60
C ALA A 71 -2.28 -9.94 -21.14
N CYS A 72 -3.28 -9.13 -20.81
CA CYS A 72 -4.59 -9.64 -20.39
C CYS A 72 -5.25 -10.47 -21.51
N GLU A 73 -5.06 -10.04 -22.75
CA GLU A 73 -5.24 -10.78 -24.00
C GLU A 73 -4.18 -10.27 -24.99
N TRP A 74 -3.33 -11.16 -25.52
CA TRP A 74 -2.44 -10.83 -26.65
C TRP A 74 -2.66 -11.86 -27.75
N SER A 75 -3.00 -11.37 -28.94
CA SER A 75 -3.09 -12.19 -30.14
C SER A 75 -2.26 -11.50 -31.24
N PRO A 76 -1.25 -12.17 -31.82
CA PRO A 76 -0.51 -11.63 -32.96
C PRO A 76 -1.34 -11.61 -34.26
N GLU A 77 -2.57 -12.15 -34.21
CA GLU A 77 -3.48 -12.34 -35.34
C GLU A 77 -4.72 -11.42 -35.29
N GLN A 78 -4.81 -10.49 -34.32
CA GLN A 78 -5.81 -9.42 -34.28
C GLN A 78 -5.26 -8.14 -34.94
#